data_AF-A0AAU9CMV5-F1
#
_entry.id   AF-A0AAU9CMV5-F1
#
_cell.length_a   1.000
_cell.length_b   1.000
_cell.length_c   1.000
_cell.angle_alpha   90.00
_cell.angle_beta   90.00
_cell.angle_gamma   90.00
#
_symmetry.space_group_name_H-M   'P 1'
#
loop_
_entity.id
_entity.type
_entity.pdbx_description
1 polymer ?
#
loop_
_entity_poly.entity_id
_entity_poly.type
_entity_poly.pdbx_seq_one_letter_code
_entity_poly.pdbx_strand_id
1 'polypeptide(L)'
;MEKLVRQFYAWRGYIVRGNVRVGALTHGGWAGELDIVAHHPHSGHLIHLEPSIDAHTWEERERRFRRKFEAGRRYVHAEVFPWLDPATPLEQVAILVSATRRELGGGRVIAIDEFMETVREAVIRRGPMCRSAIPEEYDLLRTLQLALCGYRRVLV
;
A
#
# COMPACT_ATOMS: atom_id res chain seq x y z
N MET A 1 -6.57 -6.27 -4.87
CA MET A 1 -5.19 -5.98 -4.43
C MET A 1 -5.15 -5.01 -3.26
N GLU A 2 -5.75 -3.81 -3.38
CA GLU A 2 -5.71 -2.75 -2.36
C GLU A 2 -6.08 -3.17 -0.95
N LYS A 3 -7.14 -3.98 -0.76
CA LYS A 3 -7.55 -4.45 0.57
C LYS A 3 -6.42 -5.20 1.29
N LEU A 4 -5.70 -6.07 0.58
CA LEU A 4 -4.56 -6.80 1.14
C LEU A 4 -3.42 -5.85 1.51
N VAL A 5 -3.10 -4.90 0.64
CA VAL A 5 -2.06 -3.89 0.90
C VAL A 5 -2.41 -3.08 2.16
N ARG A 6 -3.65 -2.58 2.26
CA ARG A 6 -4.12 -1.83 3.44
C ARG A 6 -4.01 -2.65 4.72
N GLN A 7 -4.49 -3.90 4.70
CA GLN A 7 -4.38 -4.79 5.86
C GLN A 7 -2.94 -5.09 6.23
N PHE A 8 -2.07 -5.33 5.25
CA PHE A 8 -0.67 -5.64 5.49
C PHE A 8 0.06 -4.49 6.19
N TYR A 9 -0.14 -3.25 5.71
CA TYR A 9 0.46 -2.08 6.34
C TYR A 9 -0.16 -1.81 7.73
N ALA A 10 -1.48 -1.90 7.87
CA ALA A 10 -2.14 -1.73 9.18
C ALA A 10 -1.65 -2.76 10.21
N TRP A 11 -1.56 -4.04 9.82
CA TRP A 11 -1.03 -5.12 10.66
C TRP A 11 0.43 -4.89 11.07
N ARG A 12 1.22 -4.20 10.24
CA ARG A 12 2.59 -3.77 10.55
C ARG A 12 2.68 -2.50 11.39
N GLY A 13 1.56 -1.98 11.91
CA GLY A 13 1.52 -0.84 12.80
C GLY A 13 1.39 0.53 12.10
N TYR A 14 1.07 0.55 10.81
CA TYR A 14 0.83 1.82 10.11
C TYR A 14 -0.59 2.33 10.38
N ILE A 15 -0.72 3.66 10.48
CA ILE A 15 -1.97 4.36 10.32
C ILE A 15 -2.26 4.44 8.82
N VAL A 16 -3.31 3.77 8.36
CA VAL A 16 -3.65 3.67 6.92
C VAL A 16 -4.86 4.52 6.58
N ARG A 17 -4.80 5.22 5.45
CA ARG A 17 -5.91 5.88 4.77
C ARG A 17 -6.01 5.28 3.36
N GLY A 18 -7.22 4.97 2.90
CA GLY A 18 -7.43 4.38 1.58
C GLY A 18 -8.55 5.09 0.82
N ASN A 19 -8.44 5.08 -0.50
CA ASN A 19 -9.37 5.73 -1.44
C ASN A 19 -9.63 7.18 -1.04
N VAL A 20 -8.54 7.92 -0.79
CA VAL A 20 -8.59 9.28 -0.23
C VAL A 20 -8.74 10.27 -1.37
N ARG A 21 -9.90 10.92 -1.44
CA ARG A 21 -10.12 12.04 -2.35
C ARG A 21 -9.41 13.28 -1.82
N VAL A 22 -8.64 13.95 -2.68
CA VAL A 22 -7.77 15.07 -2.31
C VAL A 22 -7.92 16.25 -3.25
N GLY A 23 -7.72 17.46 -2.72
CA GLY A 23 -7.79 18.71 -3.46
C GLY A 23 -9.20 19.01 -3.97
N ALA A 24 -10.15 19.21 -3.05
CA ALA A 24 -11.52 19.57 -3.41
C ALA A 24 -11.56 20.83 -4.30
N LEU A 25 -12.34 20.79 -5.39
CA LEU A 25 -12.42 21.86 -6.38
C LEU A 25 -13.64 22.77 -6.15
N THR A 26 -13.50 24.06 -6.48
CA THR A 26 -14.56 25.07 -6.29
C THR A 26 -15.81 24.84 -7.13
N HIS A 27 -15.70 24.08 -8.22
CA HIS A 27 -16.81 23.71 -9.11
C HIS A 27 -17.30 22.27 -8.87
N GLY A 28 -16.94 21.67 -7.73
CA GLY A 28 -17.22 20.28 -7.41
C GLY A 28 -16.19 19.30 -7.98
N GLY A 29 -16.10 18.13 -7.36
CA GLY A 29 -15.08 17.14 -7.68
C GLY A 29 -13.78 17.34 -6.89
N TRP A 30 -12.76 16.57 -7.28
CA TRP A 30 -11.50 16.44 -6.56
C TRP A 30 -10.33 16.44 -7.54
N ALA A 31 -9.19 17.00 -7.14
CA ALA A 31 -7.98 17.02 -7.94
C ALA A 31 -7.41 15.60 -8.17
N GLY A 32 -7.66 14.68 -7.24
CA GLY A 32 -7.30 13.28 -7.39
C GLY A 32 -7.90 12.38 -6.32
N GLU A 33 -7.70 11.07 -6.50
CA GLU A 33 -7.98 10.03 -5.52
C GLU A 33 -6.70 9.20 -5.35
N LEU A 34 -6.25 9.06 -4.10
CA LEU A 34 -5.06 8.31 -3.71
C LEU A 34 -5.49 6.95 -3.18
N ASP A 35 -4.94 5.87 -3.72
CA ASP A 35 -5.43 4.53 -3.40
C ASP A 35 -5.13 4.18 -1.94
N ILE A 36 -3.87 4.35 -1.52
CA ILE A 36 -3.42 4.02 -0.16
C ILE A 36 -2.32 4.98 0.29
N VAL A 37 -2.50 5.64 1.42
CA VAL A 37 -1.44 6.39 2.11
C VAL A 37 -1.31 5.84 3.53
N ALA A 38 -0.09 5.55 3.96
CA ALA A 38 0.18 4.92 5.23
C ALA A 38 1.35 5.60 5.96
N HIS A 39 1.20 5.82 7.26
CA HIS A 39 2.23 6.40 8.12
C HIS A 39 2.53 5.49 9.32
N HIS A 40 3.80 5.19 9.57
CA HIS A 40 4.22 4.41 10.73
C HIS A 40 4.69 5.32 11.87
N PRO A 41 3.93 5.44 12.98
CA PRO A 41 4.15 6.47 14.00
C PRO A 41 5.49 6.35 14.74
N HIS A 42 6.07 5.15 14.84
CA HIS A 42 7.33 4.96 15.54
C HIS A 42 8.57 5.21 14.67
N SER A 43 8.47 5.00 13.35
CA SER A 43 9.62 5.14 12.44
C SER A 43 9.56 6.41 11.60
N GLY A 44 8.45 7.15 11.65
CA GLY A 44 8.19 8.30 10.77
C GLY A 44 8.00 7.93 9.30
N HIS A 45 7.95 6.63 8.97
CA HIS A 45 7.87 6.21 7.57
C HIS A 45 6.50 6.56 6.99
N LEU A 46 6.49 7.39 5.96
CA LEU A 46 5.31 7.82 5.23
C LEU A 46 5.38 7.30 3.79
N ILE A 47 4.35 6.58 3.37
CA ILE A 47 4.33 5.92 2.06
C ILE A 47 2.96 6.08 1.38
N HIS A 48 3.00 6.30 0.07
CA HIS A 48 1.87 6.32 -0.84
C HIS A 48 1.98 5.15 -1.82
N LEU A 49 0.98 4.28 -1.84
CA LEU A 49 0.98 3.02 -2.58
C LEU A 49 -0.16 3.01 -3.61
N GLU A 50 0.20 2.70 -4.84
CA GLU A 50 -0.70 2.69 -5.99
C GLU A 50 -0.64 1.30 -6.66
N PRO A 51 -1.46 0.33 -6.20
CA PRO A 51 -1.51 -0.99 -6.82
C PRO A 51 -2.37 -0.99 -8.09
N SER A 52 -1.86 -1.58 -9.17
CA SER A 52 -2.63 -1.79 -10.41
C SER A 52 -2.36 -3.14 -11.05
N ILE A 53 -3.42 -3.72 -11.60
CA ILE A 53 -3.39 -4.93 -12.44
C ILE A 53 -3.72 -4.65 -13.91
N ASP A 54 -3.76 -3.37 -14.31
CA ASP A 54 -4.07 -3.01 -15.68
C ASP A 54 -3.05 -3.56 -16.68
N ALA A 55 -3.48 -3.74 -17.92
CA ALA A 55 -2.64 -4.13 -19.04
C ALA A 55 -2.31 -2.94 -19.96
N HIS A 56 -2.29 -1.71 -19.43
CA HIS A 56 -2.02 -0.53 -20.25
C HIS A 56 -0.55 -0.48 -20.71
N THR A 57 -0.33 0.30 -21.77
CA THR A 57 1.03 0.62 -22.22
C THR A 57 1.81 1.38 -21.14
N TRP A 58 3.13 1.35 -21.23
CA TRP A 58 3.98 2.07 -20.28
C TRP A 58 3.75 3.58 -20.33
N GLU A 59 3.45 4.14 -21.50
CA GLU A 59 3.17 5.56 -21.69
C GLU A 59 1.88 5.97 -20.95
N GLU A 60 0.85 5.14 -21.03
CA GLU A 60 -0.42 5.38 -20.33
C GLU A 60 -0.25 5.24 -18.81
N ARG A 61 0.46 4.20 -18.37
CA ARG A 61 0.80 4.02 -16.96
C ARG A 61 1.60 5.21 -16.44
N GLU A 62 2.63 5.65 -17.15
CA GLU A 62 3.46 6.79 -16.78
C GLU A 62 2.60 8.05 -16.58
N ARG A 63 1.69 8.33 -17.52
CA ARG A 63 0.76 9.45 -17.44
C ARG A 63 -0.17 9.35 -16.22
N ARG A 64 -0.77 8.18 -15.98
CA ARG A 64 -1.73 7.98 -14.88
C ARG A 64 -1.05 8.05 -13.51
N PHE A 65 0.05 7.32 -13.34
CA PHE A 65 0.78 7.26 -12.07
C PHE A 65 1.45 8.59 -11.75
N ARG A 66 1.98 9.32 -12.75
CA ARG A 66 2.48 10.68 -12.53
C ARG A 66 1.43 11.58 -11.91
N ARG A 67 0.20 11.60 -12.45
CA ARG A 67 -0.90 12.40 -11.89
C ARG A 67 -1.21 12.02 -10.44
N LYS A 68 -1.32 10.71 -10.14
CA LYS A 68 -1.58 10.24 -8.77
C LYS A 68 -0.44 10.61 -7.82
N PHE A 69 0.81 10.44 -8.23
CA PHE A 69 1.99 10.75 -7.42
C PHE A 69 2.19 12.25 -7.22
N GLU A 70 1.91 13.08 -8.22
CA GLU A 70 1.87 14.54 -8.07
C GLU A 70 0.79 14.98 -7.08
N ALA A 71 -0.41 14.41 -7.16
CA ALA A 71 -1.47 14.65 -6.19
C ALA A 71 -1.05 14.23 -4.77
N GLY A 72 -0.41 13.05 -4.64
CA GLY A 72 0.13 12.59 -3.37
C GLY A 72 1.15 13.56 -2.77
N ARG A 73 2.13 14.02 -3.56
CA ARG A 73 3.14 15.00 -3.11
C ARG A 73 2.51 16.32 -2.68
N ARG A 74 1.44 16.75 -3.34
CA ARG A 74 0.77 18.01 -3.04
C ARG A 74 -0.13 17.95 -1.81
N TYR A 75 -0.87 16.85 -1.63
CA TYR A 75 -1.99 16.81 -0.69
C TYR A 75 -1.80 15.89 0.52
N VAL A 76 -0.81 14.98 0.53
CA VAL A 76 -0.63 14.07 1.68
C VAL A 76 -0.38 14.84 2.97
N HIS A 77 0.54 15.80 2.97
CA HIS A 77 0.83 16.62 4.16
C HIS A 77 -0.23 17.71 4.41
N ALA A 78 -0.98 18.11 3.39
CA ALA A 78 -1.97 19.18 3.54
C ALA A 78 -3.34 18.67 4.03
N GLU A 79 -3.75 17.47 3.60
CA GLU A 79 -5.12 16.98 3.76
C GLU A 79 -5.20 15.58 4.39
N VAL A 80 -4.25 14.68 4.09
CA VAL A 80 -4.34 13.26 4.52
C VAL A 80 -3.77 13.07 5.93
N PHE A 81 -2.59 13.65 6.16
CA PHE A 81 -1.86 13.59 7.42
C PHE A 81 -1.35 14.99 7.83
N PRO A 82 -2.26 15.96 8.08
CA PRO A 82 -1.89 17.36 8.33
C PRO A 82 -1.11 17.62 9.63
N TRP A 83 -1.02 16.63 10.51
CA TRP A 83 -0.27 16.73 11.77
C TRP A 83 1.17 16.22 11.65
N LEU A 84 1.58 15.67 10.50
CA LEU A 84 2.98 15.27 10.28
C LEU A 84 3.83 16.48 9.91
N ASP A 85 5.10 16.45 10.29
CA ASP A 85 6.08 17.43 9.81
C ASP A 85 6.08 17.44 8.27
N PRO A 86 5.87 18.59 7.60
CA PRO A 86 5.94 18.71 6.15
C PRO A 86 7.29 18.25 5.55
N ALA A 87 8.36 18.19 6.35
CA ALA A 87 9.65 17.64 5.95
C ALA A 87 9.72 16.10 5.99
N THR A 88 8.69 15.42 6.53
CA THR A 88 8.62 13.94 6.57
C THR A 88 8.65 13.40 5.14
N PRO A 89 9.64 12.60 4.74
CA PRO A 89 9.75 12.12 3.36
C PRO A 89 8.59 11.21 2.98
N LEU A 90 7.95 11.51 1.84
CA LEU A 90 6.92 10.67 1.24
C LEU A 90 7.53 9.69 0.23
N GLU A 91 7.58 8.40 0.57
CA GLU A 91 7.88 7.36 -0.41
C GLU A 91 6.65 7.12 -1.31
N GLN A 92 6.85 6.95 -2.62
CA GLN A 92 5.77 6.66 -3.56
C GLN A 92 6.07 5.39 -4.35
N VAL A 93 5.16 4.43 -4.30
CA VAL A 93 5.37 3.08 -4.85
C VAL A 93 4.19 2.64 -5.71
N ALA A 94 4.48 2.27 -6.95
CA ALA A 94 3.54 1.58 -7.83
C ALA A 94 3.71 0.06 -7.67
N ILE A 95 2.62 -0.66 -7.42
CA ILE A 95 2.62 -2.13 -7.35
C ILE A 95 1.97 -2.67 -8.62
N LEU A 96 2.75 -3.28 -9.51
CA LEU A 96 2.31 -3.68 -10.85
C LEU A 96 2.46 -5.18 -11.08
N VAL A 97 1.73 -5.73 -12.07
CA VAL A 97 1.87 -7.15 -12.49
C VAL A 97 3.31 -7.54 -12.84
N SER A 98 4.13 -6.60 -13.31
CA SER A 98 5.55 -6.80 -13.55
C SER A 98 6.33 -5.50 -13.34
N ALA A 99 7.59 -5.63 -12.92
CA ALA A 99 8.51 -4.51 -12.68
C ALA A 99 9.65 -4.49 -13.71
N THR A 100 9.33 -4.61 -15.00
CA THR A 100 10.35 -4.49 -16.07
C THR A 100 10.95 -3.09 -16.14
N ARG A 101 10.23 -2.08 -15.63
CA ARG A 101 10.78 -0.78 -15.24
C ARG A 101 10.78 -0.65 -13.72
N ARG A 102 11.81 0.01 -13.17
CA ARG A 102 11.96 0.24 -11.72
C ARG A 102 11.40 1.58 -11.25
N GLU A 103 11.02 2.45 -12.17
CA GLU A 103 10.41 3.76 -11.90
C GLU A 103 9.22 4.01 -12.83
N LEU A 104 8.19 4.70 -12.30
CA LEU A 104 6.99 5.10 -13.01
C LEU A 104 6.40 6.35 -12.36
N GLY A 105 6.15 7.41 -13.13
CA GLY A 105 5.52 8.64 -12.63
C GLY A 105 6.33 9.37 -11.53
N GLY A 106 7.64 9.11 -11.45
CA GLY A 106 8.53 9.59 -10.39
C GLY A 106 8.47 8.81 -9.08
N GLY A 107 7.79 7.65 -9.06
CA GLY A 107 7.76 6.72 -7.94
C GLY A 107 8.43 5.39 -8.28
N ARG A 108 8.78 4.63 -7.24
CA ARG A 108 9.40 3.30 -7.37
C ARG A 108 8.38 2.27 -7.84
N VAL A 109 8.79 1.31 -8.65
CA VAL A 109 7.93 0.18 -9.07
C VAL A 109 8.37 -1.09 -8.35
N ILE A 110 7.40 -1.83 -7.82
CA ILE A 110 7.57 -3.21 -7.38
C ILE A 110 6.58 -4.13 -8.09
N ALA A 111 6.98 -5.38 -8.31
CA ALA A 111 6.08 -6.37 -8.86
C ALA A 111 5.08 -6.86 -7.79
N ILE A 112 3.90 -7.30 -8.20
CA ILE A 112 2.93 -7.95 -7.32
C ILE A 112 3.56 -9.17 -6.66
N ASP A 113 4.35 -9.95 -7.38
CA ASP A 113 5.02 -11.12 -6.83
C ASP A 113 6.06 -10.75 -5.76
N GLU A 114 6.83 -9.68 -5.96
CA GLU A 114 7.78 -9.14 -4.96
C GLU A 114 7.02 -8.67 -3.69
N PHE A 115 5.88 -8.00 -3.86
CA PHE A 115 5.02 -7.61 -2.74
C PHE A 115 4.44 -8.84 -2.03
N MET A 116 3.92 -9.82 -2.77
CA MET A 116 3.33 -11.04 -2.24
C MET A 116 4.35 -11.90 -1.51
N GLU A 117 5.60 -11.96 -1.98
CA GLU A 117 6.71 -12.57 -1.27
C GLU A 117 6.93 -11.91 0.10
N THR A 118 6.96 -10.57 0.15
CA THR A 118 7.07 -9.82 1.40
C THR A 118 5.93 -10.14 2.38
N VAL A 119 4.69 -10.21 1.88
CA VAL A 119 3.51 -10.59 2.68
C VAL A 119 3.65 -12.04 3.18
N ARG A 120 3.99 -12.97 2.28
CA ARG A 120 4.14 -14.39 2.57
C ARG A 120 5.18 -14.62 3.66
N GLU A 121 6.35 -14.01 3.54
CA GLU A 121 7.43 -14.13 4.54
C GLU A 121 7.01 -13.62 5.92
N ALA A 122 6.30 -12.49 5.97
CA ALA A 122 5.82 -11.94 7.22
C ALA A 122 4.77 -12.85 7.88
N VAL A 123 3.85 -13.41 7.09
CA VAL A 123 2.84 -14.36 7.57
C VAL A 123 3.47 -15.67 8.04
N ILE A 124 4.42 -16.24 7.29
CA ILE A 124 5.16 -17.45 7.70
C ILE A 124 5.90 -17.21 9.00
N ARG A 125 6.58 -16.07 9.14
CA ARG A 125 7.29 -15.68 10.36
C ARG A 125 6.36 -15.54 11.56
N ARG A 126 5.10 -15.14 11.35
CA ARG A 126 4.10 -15.10 12.41
C ARG A 126 3.82 -16.50 12.95
N GLY A 127 3.81 -17.53 12.11
CA GLY A 127 3.66 -18.94 12.50
C GLY A 127 2.20 -19.43 12.53
N PRO A 128 1.94 -20.64 13.07
CA PRO A 128 0.62 -21.27 13.04
C PRO A 128 -0.40 -20.50 13.88
N MET A 129 -1.66 -20.49 13.41
CA MET A 129 -2.71 -19.67 14.00
C MET A 129 -2.97 -19.99 15.49
N CYS A 130 -2.86 -21.24 15.93
CA CYS A 130 -3.15 -21.60 17.33
C CYS A 130 -2.20 -20.97 18.35
N ARG A 131 -1.03 -20.48 17.92
CA ARG A 131 -0.02 -19.85 18.79
C ARG A 131 0.05 -18.34 18.64
N SER A 132 -0.30 -17.84 17.46
CA SER A 132 0.01 -16.46 17.07
C SER A 132 -0.96 -15.95 16.01
N ALA A 133 -2.26 -16.14 16.24
CA ALA A 133 -3.30 -15.71 15.31
C ALA A 133 -3.10 -14.26 14.85
N ILE A 134 -3.21 -14.04 13.53
CA ILE A 134 -3.39 -12.71 12.96
C ILE A 134 -4.83 -12.27 13.30
N PRO A 135 -5.04 -11.07 13.88
CA PRO A 135 -6.36 -10.60 14.30
C PRO A 135 -7.42 -10.65 13.18
N GLU A 136 -8.68 -10.82 13.55
CA GLU A 136 -9.78 -11.08 12.61
C GLU A 136 -10.09 -9.90 11.69
N GLU A 137 -9.79 -8.67 12.11
CA GLU A 137 -9.91 -7.48 11.28
C GLU A 137 -8.99 -7.51 10.04
N TYR A 138 -7.95 -8.34 10.06
CA TYR A 138 -7.05 -8.58 8.92
C TYR A 138 -7.41 -9.89 8.20
N ASP A 139 -8.68 -10.04 7.81
CA ASP A 139 -9.26 -11.27 7.26
C ASP A 139 -8.46 -11.92 6.13
N LEU A 140 -7.89 -11.14 5.20
CA LEU A 140 -7.07 -11.67 4.11
C LEU A 140 -5.75 -12.25 4.63
N LEU A 141 -5.07 -11.53 5.52
CA LEU A 141 -3.82 -12.01 6.14
C LEU A 141 -4.07 -13.24 7.02
N ARG A 142 -5.18 -13.26 7.75
CA ARG A 142 -5.59 -14.40 8.57
C ARG A 142 -5.89 -15.64 7.72
N THR A 143 -6.52 -15.44 6.57
CA THR A 143 -6.73 -16.51 5.57
C THR A 143 -5.39 -17.03 5.04
N LEU A 144 -4.45 -16.13 4.71
CA LEU A 144 -3.10 -16.52 4.31
C LEU A 144 -2.36 -17.28 5.42
N GLN A 145 -2.52 -16.90 6.68
CA GLN A 145 -1.92 -17.62 7.81
C GLN A 145 -2.47 -19.05 7.89
N LEU A 146 -3.77 -19.26 7.71
CA LEU A 146 -4.33 -20.62 7.67
C LEU A 146 -3.81 -21.41 6.48
N ALA A 147 -3.76 -20.80 5.30
CA ALA A 147 -3.34 -21.46 4.07
C ALA A 147 -1.85 -21.84 4.10
N LEU A 148 -0.99 -20.97 4.62
CA LEU A 148 0.47 -21.16 4.66
C LEU A 148 0.91 -21.88 5.94
N CYS A 149 0.44 -21.43 7.11
CA CYS A 149 0.93 -21.92 8.39
C CYS A 149 0.02 -22.93 9.07
N GLY A 150 -1.19 -23.15 8.55
CA GLY A 150 -2.19 -24.02 9.17
C GLY A 150 -2.68 -23.52 10.54
N TYR A 151 -3.60 -24.29 11.12
CA TYR A 151 -4.08 -24.03 12.48
C TYR A 151 -3.10 -24.55 13.54
N ARG A 152 -2.71 -25.84 13.49
CA ARG A 152 -1.84 -26.50 14.50
C ARG A 152 -0.41 -26.77 14.04
N ARG A 153 -0.19 -26.96 12.74
CA ARG A 153 1.11 -27.29 12.15
C ARG A 153 1.27 -26.51 10.85
N VAL A 154 2.51 -26.07 10.59
CA VAL A 154 2.88 -25.41 9.34
C VAL A 154 2.65 -26.38 8.19
N LEU A 155 1.98 -25.91 7.14
CA LEU A 155 1.62 -26.72 5.97
C LEU A 155 2.68 -26.66 4.85
N VAL A 156 3.66 -25.77 5.01
CA VAL A 156 4.81 -25.58 4.12
C VAL A 156 6.06 -26.25 4.67
#